data_AF-A0A2D9GC42-F1
#
_entry.id   AF-A0A2D9GC42-F1
#
_cell.length_a   1.000
_cell.length_b   1.000
_cell.length_c   1.000
_cell.angle_alpha   90.00
_cell.angle_beta   90.00
_cell.angle_gamma   90.00
#
_symmetry.space_group_name_H-M   'P 1'
#
loop_
_entity.id
_entity.type
_entity.pdbx_description
1 polymer ?
#
loop_
_entity_poly.entity_id
_entity_poly.type
_entity_poly.pdbx_seq_one_letter_code
_entity_poly.pdbx_strand_id
1 'polypeptide(L)'
;MKIDLNKIVGFSIIVFGYALFFINFSCNVAISSMAIIAMILFWVIWNKFLNSFILNDFINLIFISGLIISISILSVYGIEPIGTRNGTLIRFHNNQIAFAMLIFLVSLLPLLLINAKLKIPNKQFNFNLKPIIPYKKPVNKKDKSQYIIDDDNWEIISEQDAVSGKYYID
;
A
#
# COMPACT_ATOMS: atom_id res chain seq x y z
N MET A 1 30.79 -31.25 2.30
CA MET A 1 29.58 -30.41 2.47
C MET A 1 28.81 -30.45 1.15
N LYS A 2 27.70 -31.21 1.07
CA LYS A 2 26.86 -31.25 -0.14
C LYS A 2 25.96 -30.02 -0.10
N ILE A 3 26.29 -29.00 -0.88
CA ILE A 3 25.43 -27.83 -1.03
C ILE A 3 24.22 -28.27 -1.86
N ASP A 4 23.04 -28.01 -1.32
CA ASP A 4 21.76 -28.30 -1.95
C ASP A 4 21.54 -27.32 -3.10
N LEU A 5 21.45 -27.82 -4.34
CA LEU A 5 21.32 -27.01 -5.55
C LEU A 5 20.12 -26.05 -5.47
N ASN A 6 19.06 -26.47 -4.79
CA ASN A 6 17.85 -25.66 -4.60
C ASN A 6 18.13 -24.39 -3.79
N LYS A 7 18.98 -24.50 -2.77
CA LYS A 7 19.39 -23.36 -1.92
C LYS A 7 20.27 -22.39 -2.70
N ILE A 8 21.14 -22.89 -3.58
CA ILE A 8 21.97 -22.04 -4.46
C ILE A 8 21.07 -21.23 -5.39
N VAL A 9 20.12 -21.87 -6.07
CA VAL A 9 19.25 -21.17 -7.01
C VAL A 9 18.35 -20.18 -6.28
N GLY A 10 17.75 -20.58 -5.15
CA GLY A 10 16.95 -19.68 -4.32
C GLY A 10 17.73 -18.45 -3.85
N PHE A 11 18.98 -18.64 -3.41
CA PHE A 11 19.86 -17.53 -3.05
C PHE A 11 20.23 -16.65 -4.26
N SER A 12 20.48 -17.26 -5.42
CA SER A 12 20.80 -16.52 -6.65
C SER A 12 19.64 -15.61 -7.09
N ILE A 13 18.39 -16.06 -6.96
CA ILE A 13 17.19 -15.24 -7.21
C ILE A 13 17.20 -14.00 -6.31
N ILE A 14 17.49 -14.19 -5.02
CA ILE A 14 17.54 -13.09 -4.04
C ILE A 14 18.64 -12.09 -4.41
N VAL A 15 19.86 -12.56 -4.66
CA VAL A 15 20.99 -11.70 -5.03
C VAL A 15 20.69 -10.91 -6.30
N PHE A 16 20.12 -11.55 -7.31
CA PHE A 16 19.77 -10.90 -8.57
C PHE A 16 18.69 -9.82 -8.38
N GLY A 17 17.68 -10.09 -7.56
CA GLY A 17 16.64 -9.12 -7.23
C GLY A 17 17.18 -7.87 -6.53
N TYR A 18 18.04 -8.05 -5.53
CA TYR A 18 18.69 -6.91 -4.87
C TYR A 18 19.65 -6.16 -5.77
N ALA A 19 20.39 -6.86 -6.64
CA ALA A 19 21.25 -6.21 -7.62
C ALA A 19 20.44 -5.28 -8.54
N LEU A 20 19.31 -5.77 -9.09
CA LEU A 20 18.41 -4.96 -9.90
C LEU A 20 17.80 -3.79 -9.12
N PHE A 21 17.43 -4.01 -7.85
CA PHE A 21 16.96 -2.94 -6.97
C PHE A 21 18.00 -1.82 -6.85
N PHE A 22 19.24 -2.13 -6.45
CA PHE A 22 20.26 -1.10 -6.24
C PHE A 22 20.70 -0.41 -7.53
N ILE A 23 20.75 -1.12 -8.67
CA ILE A 23 21.08 -0.52 -9.98
C ILE A 23 20.05 0.54 -10.36
N ASN A 24 18.77 0.30 -10.10
CA ASN A 24 17.70 1.20 -10.50
C ASN A 24 17.33 2.24 -9.43
N PHE A 25 17.78 2.06 -8.18
CA PHE A 25 17.25 2.79 -7.02
C PHE A 25 17.36 4.30 -7.18
N SER A 26 18.53 4.79 -7.59
CA SER A 26 18.79 6.21 -7.78
C SER A 26 18.03 6.81 -8.96
N CYS A 27 17.69 6.01 -9.98
CA CYS A 27 16.99 6.47 -11.18
C CYS A 27 15.47 6.51 -10.97
N ASN A 28 14.91 5.41 -10.44
CA ASN A 28 13.47 5.28 -10.26
C ASN A 28 13.13 4.29 -9.14
N VAL A 29 12.63 4.81 -8.02
CA VAL A 29 12.23 4.02 -6.84
C VAL A 29 11.12 3.04 -7.16
N ALA A 30 10.18 3.38 -8.04
CA ALA A 30 9.06 2.50 -8.39
C ALA A 30 9.55 1.26 -9.13
N ILE A 31 10.39 1.44 -10.17
CA ILE A 31 10.99 0.32 -10.93
C ILE A 31 11.84 -0.56 -10.00
N SER A 32 12.60 0.06 -9.09
CA SER A 32 13.43 -0.66 -8.13
C SER A 32 12.58 -1.49 -7.17
N SER A 33 11.49 -0.92 -6.67
CA SER A 33 10.54 -1.61 -5.79
C SER A 33 9.84 -2.77 -6.52
N MET A 34 9.52 -2.61 -7.80
CA MET A 34 9.00 -3.69 -8.65
C MET A 34 9.99 -4.85 -8.76
N ALA A 35 11.30 -4.58 -8.84
CA ALA A 35 12.32 -5.63 -8.88
C ALA A 35 12.31 -6.49 -7.60
N ILE A 36 12.13 -5.87 -6.43
CA ILE A 36 12.00 -6.61 -5.16
C ILE A 36 10.72 -7.44 -5.12
N ILE A 37 9.59 -6.88 -5.57
CA ILE A 37 8.32 -7.62 -5.63
C ILE A 37 8.46 -8.82 -6.58
N ALA A 38 9.06 -8.64 -7.75
CA ALA A 38 9.32 -9.71 -8.71
C ALA A 38 10.24 -10.78 -8.12
N MET A 39 11.32 -10.38 -7.45
CA MET A 39 12.22 -11.30 -6.74
C MET A 39 11.48 -12.16 -5.71
N ILE A 40 10.64 -11.54 -4.87
CA ILE A 40 9.85 -12.26 -3.85
C ILE A 40 8.91 -13.26 -4.54
N LEU A 41 8.21 -12.85 -5.61
CA LEU A 41 7.32 -13.74 -6.36
C LEU A 41 8.06 -14.91 -6.99
N PHE A 42 9.19 -14.67 -7.67
CA PHE A 42 10.01 -15.73 -8.25
C PHE A 42 10.53 -16.68 -7.18
N TRP A 43 10.98 -16.16 -6.04
CA TRP A 43 11.43 -16.98 -4.93
C TRP A 43 10.30 -17.86 -4.38
N VAL A 44 9.09 -17.32 -4.23
CA VAL A 44 7.92 -18.09 -3.78
C VAL A 44 7.56 -19.18 -4.79
N ILE A 45 7.52 -18.87 -6.08
CA ILE A 45 7.20 -19.83 -7.15
C ILE A 45 8.24 -20.96 -7.14
N TRP A 46 9.53 -20.63 -7.05
CA TRP A 46 10.62 -21.60 -7.04
C TRP A 46 10.53 -22.57 -5.85
N ASN A 47 10.40 -22.03 -4.63
CA ASN A 47 10.33 -22.85 -3.42
C ASN A 47 9.03 -23.68 -3.34
N LYS A 48 7.92 -23.16 -3.87
CA LYS A 48 6.66 -23.90 -3.95
C LYS A 48 6.74 -25.04 -4.96
N PHE A 49 7.34 -24.82 -6.14
CA PHE A 49 7.53 -25.86 -7.16
C PHE A 49 8.34 -27.05 -6.62
N LEU A 50 9.31 -26.78 -5.76
CA LEU A 50 10.19 -27.78 -5.16
C LEU A 50 9.67 -28.35 -3.82
N ASN A 51 8.44 -28.01 -3.39
CA ASN A 51 7.88 -28.38 -2.08
C ASN A 51 8.81 -28.07 -0.89
N SER A 52 9.65 -27.04 -1.01
CA SER A 52 10.62 -26.60 0.00
C SER A 52 10.24 -25.28 0.67
N PHE A 53 9.01 -24.82 0.45
CA PHE A 53 8.51 -23.56 0.98
C PHE A 53 8.37 -23.61 2.51
N ILE A 54 9.10 -22.72 3.18
CA ILE A 54 9.04 -22.51 4.63
C ILE A 54 8.48 -21.11 4.89
N LEU A 55 7.36 -21.03 5.63
CA LEU A 55 6.66 -19.77 5.90
C LEU A 55 7.53 -18.76 6.67
N ASN A 56 8.33 -19.23 7.63
CA ASN A 56 9.25 -18.38 8.38
C ASN A 56 10.29 -17.71 7.48
N ASP A 57 10.85 -18.44 6.52
CA ASP A 57 11.85 -17.91 5.58
C ASP A 57 11.23 -16.83 4.68
N PHE A 58 9.99 -17.05 4.24
CA PHE A 58 9.24 -16.07 3.46
C PHE A 58 8.98 -14.77 4.25
N ILE A 59 8.59 -14.88 5.52
CA ILE A 59 8.34 -13.71 6.38
C ILE A 59 9.62 -12.97 6.72
N ASN A 60 10.70 -13.69 7.00
CA ASN A 60 12.02 -13.10 7.17
C ASN A 60 12.46 -12.38 5.89
N LEU A 61 12.22 -12.97 4.71
CA LEU A 61 12.53 -12.34 3.42
C LEU A 61 11.75 -11.04 3.23
N ILE A 62 10.44 -11.01 3.52
CA ILE A 62 9.63 -9.77 3.45
C ILE A 62 10.17 -8.71 4.40
N PHE A 63 10.44 -9.09 5.65
CA PHE A 63 10.94 -8.16 6.66
C PHE A 63 12.29 -7.57 6.29
N ILE A 64 13.26 -8.41 5.91
CA ILE A 64 14.60 -7.97 5.50
C ILE A 64 14.50 -7.07 4.25
N SER A 65 13.67 -7.44 3.28
CA SER A 65 13.47 -6.64 2.06
C SER A 65 12.87 -5.27 2.39
N GLY A 66 11.83 -5.23 3.22
CA GLY A 66 11.21 -3.98 3.64
C GLY A 66 12.14 -3.09 4.45
N LEU A 67 12.97 -3.68 5.32
CA LEU A 67 14.01 -2.97 6.05
C LEU A 67 15.05 -2.35 5.11
N ILE A 68 15.54 -3.11 4.12
CA ILE A 68 16.49 -2.61 3.11
C ILE A 68 15.88 -1.46 2.31
N ILE A 69 14.63 -1.61 1.84
CA ILE A 69 13.93 -0.56 1.09
C ILE A 69 13.77 0.69 1.96
N SER A 70 13.32 0.53 3.21
CA SER A 70 13.12 1.64 4.15
C SER A 70 14.41 2.42 4.40
N ILE A 71 15.51 1.72 4.72
CA ILE A 71 16.82 2.35 4.94
C ILE A 71 17.31 3.06 3.67
N SER A 72 17.12 2.45 2.50
CA SER A 72 17.52 3.04 1.22
C SER A 72 16.76 4.34 0.95
N ILE A 73 15.44 4.35 1.16
CA ILE A 73 14.61 5.56 0.97
C ILE A 73 15.00 6.63 1.97
N LEU A 74 15.17 6.27 3.25
CA LEU A 74 15.57 7.21 4.29
C LEU A 74 16.91 7.87 3.96
N SER A 75 17.89 7.07 3.52
CA SER A 75 19.26 7.54 3.29
C SER A 75 19.38 8.39 2.02
N VAL A 76 18.64 8.07 0.96
CA VAL A 76 18.75 8.77 -0.34
C VAL A 76 17.76 9.93 -0.47
N TYR A 77 16.54 9.79 0.06
CA TYR A 77 15.47 10.75 -0.14
C TYR A 77 14.97 11.41 1.16
N GLY A 78 15.25 10.83 2.32
CA GLY A 78 14.84 11.36 3.61
C GLY A 78 15.84 12.35 4.22
N ILE A 79 17.13 12.16 3.95
CA ILE A 79 18.23 12.93 4.54
C ILE A 79 19.11 13.47 3.40
N GLU A 80 18.99 14.76 3.10
CA GLU A 80 19.75 15.41 2.02
C GLU A 80 20.82 16.35 2.60
N PRO A 81 22.11 16.14 2.29
CA PRO A 81 23.14 17.11 2.62
C PRO A 81 23.11 18.28 1.63
N ILE A 82 22.95 19.50 2.14
CA ILE A 82 22.97 20.73 1.37
C ILE A 82 24.27 21.47 1.67
N GLY A 83 25.07 21.70 0.62
CA GLY A 83 26.24 22.55 0.70
C GLY A 83 25.86 24.01 0.91
N THR A 84 26.42 24.66 1.92
CA THR A 84 26.29 26.09 2.17
C THR A 84 27.67 26.74 2.24
N ARG A 85 27.74 28.08 2.16
CA ARG A 85 28.99 28.84 2.23
C ARG A 85 29.81 28.58 3.51
N ASN A 86 29.15 28.15 4.60
CA ASN A 86 29.78 27.94 5.91
C ASN A 86 29.81 26.46 6.34
N GLY A 87 29.56 25.51 5.42
CA GLY A 87 29.58 24.07 5.71
C GLY A 87 28.38 23.31 5.13
N THR A 88 28.15 22.09 5.59
CA THR A 88 27.04 21.24 5.13
C THR A 88 25.88 21.31 6.14
N LEU A 89 24.70 21.71 5.67
CA LEU A 89 23.46 21.58 6.43
C LEU A 89 22.76 20.28 6.02
N ILE A 90 22.02 19.66 6.94
CA ILE A 90 21.21 18.48 6.64
C ILE A 90 19.76 18.92 6.55
N ARG A 91 19.14 18.69 5.39
CA ARG A 91 17.70 18.87 5.20
C ARG A 91 17.00 17.53 5.37
N PHE A 92 15.95 17.54 6.18
CA PHE A 92 15.10 16.39 6.42
C PHE A 92 13.80 16.53 5.64
N HIS A 93 13.45 15.52 4.86
CA HIS A 93 12.21 15.53 4.10
C HIS A 93 11.18 14.66 4.82
N ASN A 94 10.35 15.32 5.63
CA ASN A 94 9.40 14.65 6.54
C ASN A 94 8.50 13.62 5.84
N ASN A 95 8.06 13.90 4.60
CA ASN A 95 7.19 12.99 3.86
C ASN A 95 7.91 11.68 3.49
N GLN A 96 9.18 11.76 3.09
CA GLN A 96 10.02 10.65 2.70
C GLN A 96 10.44 9.83 3.91
N ILE A 97 10.71 10.50 5.04
CA ILE A 97 10.96 9.86 6.33
C ILE A 97 9.72 9.08 6.78
N ALA A 98 8.54 9.70 6.76
CA ALA A 98 7.29 9.04 7.11
C ALA A 98 7.00 7.85 6.19
N PHE A 99 7.26 7.99 4.88
CA PHE A 99 7.09 6.91 3.92
C PHE A 99 8.06 5.74 4.17
N ALA A 100 9.33 6.01 4.47
CA ALA A 100 10.30 5.00 4.86
C ALA A 100 9.87 4.27 6.15
N MET A 101 9.40 5.01 7.16
CA MET A 101 8.89 4.42 8.40
C MET A 101 7.65 3.55 8.16
N LEU A 102 6.74 3.99 7.29
CA LEU A 102 5.56 3.21 6.91
C LEU A 102 5.97 1.86 6.29
N ILE A 103 6.91 1.86 5.34
CA ILE A 103 7.40 0.62 4.70
C ILE A 103 8.00 -0.31 5.76
N PHE A 104 8.83 0.21 6.65
CA PHE A 104 9.41 -0.57 7.74
C PHE A 104 8.32 -1.20 8.62
N LEU A 105 7.37 -0.40 9.11
CA LEU A 105 6.29 -0.87 9.98
C LEU A 105 5.41 -1.92 9.28
N VAL A 106 5.03 -1.69 8.02
CA VAL A 106 4.23 -2.66 7.25
C VAL A 106 5.00 -3.96 7.04
N SER A 107 6.30 -3.89 6.74
CA SER A 107 7.14 -5.09 6.57
C SER A 107 7.39 -5.85 7.88
N LEU A 108 7.29 -5.18 9.02
CA LEU A 108 7.45 -5.76 10.36
C LEU A 108 6.17 -6.51 10.82
N LEU A 109 4.99 -6.15 10.30
CA LEU A 109 3.72 -6.75 10.72
C LEU A 109 3.70 -8.29 10.63
N PRO A 110 4.08 -8.94 9.51
CA PRO A 110 4.05 -10.40 9.41
C PRO A 110 4.94 -11.08 10.46
N LEU A 111 6.10 -10.49 10.75
CA LEU A 111 7.05 -10.99 11.75
C LEU A 111 6.46 -10.88 13.16
N LEU A 112 5.85 -9.75 13.50
CA LEU A 112 5.17 -9.55 14.79
C LEU A 112 4.00 -10.51 14.96
N LEU A 113 3.18 -10.71 13.94
CA LEU A 113 2.01 -11.59 14.00
C LEU A 113 2.38 -13.03 14.34
N ILE A 114 3.46 -13.56 13.75
CA ILE A 114 3.96 -14.90 14.08
C ILE A 114 4.58 -14.95 15.47
N ASN A 115 5.45 -14.00 15.80
CA ASN A 115 6.22 -14.05 17.05
C ASN A 115 5.38 -13.75 18.29
N ALA A 116 4.38 -12.88 18.17
CA ALA A 116 3.51 -12.52 19.28
C ALA A 116 2.58 -13.67 19.71
N LYS A 117 2.61 -14.84 19.03
CA LYS A 117 1.64 -15.93 19.16
C LYS A 117 0.23 -15.37 19.29
N LEU A 118 -0.05 -14.29 18.54
CA LEU A 118 -1.36 -13.69 18.52
C LEU A 118 -2.25 -14.80 18.02
N LYS A 119 -3.02 -15.37 18.96
CA LYS A 119 -4.12 -16.26 18.63
C LYS A 119 -5.07 -15.35 17.88
N ILE A 120 -4.85 -15.17 16.58
CA ILE A 120 -5.84 -14.63 15.68
C ILE A 120 -7.03 -15.52 15.98
N PRO A 121 -8.09 -15.00 16.61
CA PRO A 121 -9.20 -15.85 16.99
C PRO A 121 -9.67 -16.48 15.68
N ASN A 122 -9.54 -17.81 15.57
CA ASN A 122 -10.15 -18.62 14.51
C ASN A 122 -11.69 -18.57 14.57
N LYS A 123 -12.28 -17.53 15.18
CA LYS A 123 -13.58 -17.06 14.75
C LYS A 123 -13.35 -16.62 13.32
N GLN A 124 -13.74 -17.50 12.40
CA GLN A 124 -14.21 -17.14 11.07
C GLN A 124 -14.74 -15.72 11.18
N PHE A 125 -14.01 -14.76 10.61
CA PHE A 125 -14.54 -13.44 10.41
C PHE A 125 -15.69 -13.67 9.42
N ASN A 126 -16.86 -14.00 9.97
CA ASN A 126 -18.12 -13.92 9.28
C ASN A 126 -18.31 -12.42 9.08
N PHE A 127 -17.62 -11.88 8.07
CA PHE A 127 -18.02 -10.66 7.40
C PHE A 127 -19.39 -10.98 6.82
N ASN A 128 -20.39 -10.88 7.67
CA ASN A 128 -21.78 -10.79 7.26
C ASN A 128 -21.86 -9.39 6.64
N LEU A 129 -21.38 -9.29 5.40
CA LEU A 129 -21.62 -8.17 4.50
C LEU A 129 -23.13 -8.18 4.26
N LYS A 130 -23.90 -7.76 5.25
CA LYS A 130 -25.27 -7.36 5.03
C LYS A 130 -25.15 -6.15 4.12
N PRO A 131 -25.61 -6.21 2.86
CA PRO A 131 -25.70 -5.01 2.05
C PRO A 131 -26.52 -4.00 2.85
N ILE A 132 -25.94 -2.84 3.15
CA ILE A 132 -26.60 -1.70 3.80
C ILE A 132 -27.67 -1.08 2.89
N ILE A 133 -27.89 -1.65 1.70
CA ILE A 133 -28.90 -1.24 0.75
C ILE A 133 -30.10 -2.19 0.92
N PRO A 134 -31.17 -1.79 1.63
CA PRO A 134 -32.42 -2.52 1.54
C PRO A 134 -32.88 -2.41 0.08
N TYR A 135 -32.89 -3.53 -0.64
CA TYR A 135 -33.56 -3.65 -1.92
C TYR A 135 -35.06 -3.38 -1.69
N LYS A 136 -35.47 -2.12 -1.86
CA LYS A 136 -36.89 -1.77 -1.96
C LYS A 136 -37.36 -2.36 -3.28
N LYS A 137 -38.20 -3.41 -3.21
CA LYS A 137 -39.04 -3.83 -4.34
C LYS A 137 -39.74 -2.58 -4.89
N PRO A 138 -39.86 -2.41 -6.21
CA PRO A 138 -40.62 -1.31 -6.77
C PRO A 138 -42.07 -1.46 -6.32
N VAL A 139 -42.47 -0.62 -5.37
CA VAL A 139 -43.86 -0.46 -4.99
C VAL A 139 -44.50 0.36 -6.09
N ASN A 140 -45.41 -0.27 -6.83
CA ASN A 140 -46.34 0.41 -7.69
C ASN A 140 -47.25 1.29 -6.80
N LYS A 141 -46.85 2.54 -6.59
CA LYS A 141 -47.70 3.59 -6.03
C LYS A 141 -47.62 4.78 -6.97
N LYS A 142 -48.66 4.90 -7.80
CA LYS A 142 -49.12 6.19 -8.31
C LYS A 142 -49.45 7.03 -7.07
N ASP A 143 -48.60 8.01 -6.74
CA ASP A 143 -49.09 9.27 -6.19
C ASP A 143 -48.10 10.41 -6.43
N LYS A 144 -48.69 11.58 -6.67
CA LYS A 144 -48.15 12.70 -7.44
C LYS A 144 -47.06 13.48 -6.70
N SER A 145 -45.88 13.57 -7.29
CA SER A 145 -45.08 14.81 -7.25
C SER A 145 -44.72 15.11 -8.70
N GLN A 146 -45.41 16.08 -9.29
CA GLN A 146 -45.10 16.57 -10.62
C GLN A 146 -43.80 17.37 -10.49
N TYR A 147 -42.68 16.81 -10.95
CA TYR A 147 -41.52 17.63 -11.28
C TYR A 147 -41.88 18.40 -12.55
N ILE A 148 -41.96 19.72 -12.44
CA ILE A 148 -42.07 20.62 -13.59
C ILE A 148 -40.66 20.66 -14.19
N ILE A 149 -40.49 20.12 -15.41
CA ILE A 149 -39.18 19.98 -16.07
C ILE A 149 -38.97 21.10 -17.12
N ASP A 150 -39.99 21.91 -17.41
CA ASP A 150 -39.94 23.04 -18.35
C ASP A 150 -40.48 24.32 -17.66
N ASP A 151 -39.77 24.82 -16.65
CA ASP A 151 -39.99 26.19 -16.16
C ASP A 151 -38.92 27.11 -16.75
N ASP A 152 -39.32 27.99 -17.67
CA ASP A 152 -38.44 28.95 -18.34
C ASP A 152 -37.89 30.03 -17.39
N ASN A 153 -38.39 30.11 -16.15
CA ASN A 153 -37.93 31.05 -15.12
C ASN A 153 -36.95 30.44 -14.10
N TRP A 154 -36.26 29.36 -14.46
CA TRP A 154 -35.20 28.83 -13.62
C TRP A 154 -34.03 29.84 -13.52
N GLU A 155 -33.76 30.34 -12.31
CA GLU A 155 -32.56 31.14 -12.03
C GLU A 155 -31.57 30.33 -11.19
N ILE A 156 -30.27 30.51 -11.48
CA ILE A 156 -29.20 29.86 -10.73
C ILE A 156 -29.13 30.52 -9.35
N ILE A 157 -29.28 29.71 -8.31
CA ILE A 157 -29.18 30.15 -6.92
C ILE A 157 -27.84 30.87 -6.69
N SER A 158 -27.90 32.09 -6.16
CA SER A 158 -26.70 32.84 -5.78
C SER A 158 -26.04 32.20 -4.55
N GLU A 159 -24.72 32.37 -4.42
CA GLU A 159 -23.98 31.82 -3.27
C GLU A 159 -24.51 32.34 -1.93
N GLN A 160 -25.08 33.54 -1.92
CA GLN A 160 -25.67 34.17 -0.73
C GLN A 160 -27.00 33.50 -0.35
N ASP A 161 -27.78 33.07 -1.33
CA ASP A 161 -29.05 32.35 -1.09
C ASP A 161 -28.82 30.90 -0.66
N ALA A 162 -27.79 30.25 -1.22
CA ALA A 162 -27.37 28.91 -0.81
C ALA A 162 -26.94 28.86 0.67
N VAL A 163 -26.24 29.90 1.15
CA VAL A 163 -25.78 29.99 2.54
C VAL A 163 -26.90 30.43 3.48
N SER A 164 -27.83 31.27 3.03
CA SER A 164 -28.93 31.75 3.87
C SER A 164 -30.06 30.73 4.06
N GLY A 165 -30.10 29.68 3.25
CA GLY A 165 -31.14 28.65 3.28
C GLY A 165 -32.52 29.16 2.83
N LYS A 166 -32.58 30.35 2.24
CA LYS A 166 -33.80 30.96 1.69
C LYS A 166 -33.80 30.82 0.18
N TYR A 167 -33.99 29.61 -0.30
CA TYR A 167 -34.26 29.36 -1.72
C TYR A 167 -35.73 29.00 -1.90
N TYR A 168 -36.32 29.52 -2.96
CA TYR A 168 -37.69 29.20 -3.36
C TYR A 168 -37.68 27.79 -3.95
N ILE A 169 -38.41 26.89 -3.31
CA ILE A 169 -38.78 25.59 -3.86
C ILE A 169 -40.27 25.71 -4.11
N ASP A 170 -40.67 26.01 -5.34
CA ASP A 170 -42.07 25.88 -5.76
C ASP A 170 -42.37 24.43 -6.17
#